data_AF-A0A9E4HFU8-F1
#
_entry.id   AF-A0A9E4HFU8-F1
#
_cell.length_a   1.000
_cell.length_b   1.000
_cell.length_c   1.000
_cell.angle_alpha   90.00
_cell.angle_beta   90.00
_cell.angle_gamma   90.00
#
_symmetry.space_group_name_H-M   'P 1'
#
loop_
_entity.id
_entity.type
_entity.pdbx_description
1 polymer ?
#
loop_
_entity_poly.entity_id
_entity_poly.type
_entity_poly.pdbx_seq_one_letter_code
_entity_poly.pdbx_strand_id
1 'polypeptide(L)'
;MLKPLGRGSTINPAKGRFAPRNLREQLAVEQAMTNPTAGKILPLKMTDPRWPAADGWVKVQQIIKPGGKPITVHYLRNTKTGAIDDFKIVD
;
A
#
# COMPACT_ATOMS: atom_id res chain seq x y z
N MET A 1 -1.83 -1.87 -14.22
CA MET A 1 -1.96 -1.62 -12.76
C MET A 1 -2.06 -2.96 -12.05
N LEU A 2 -1.20 -3.22 -11.08
CA LEU A 2 -1.34 -4.42 -10.24
C LEU A 2 -2.59 -4.28 -9.37
N LYS A 3 -3.37 -5.35 -9.26
CA LYS A 3 -4.55 -5.38 -8.40
C LYS A 3 -4.16 -5.95 -7.04
N PRO A 4 -4.50 -5.29 -5.92
CA PRO A 4 -4.33 -5.86 -4.59
C PRO A 4 -5.02 -7.21 -4.45
N LEU A 5 -4.42 -8.14 -3.70
CA LEU A 5 -4.98 -9.47 -3.50
C LEU A 5 -6.24 -9.48 -2.62
N GLY A 6 -6.46 -8.44 -1.82
CA GLY A 6 -7.66 -8.32 -1.01
C GLY A 6 -7.73 -9.28 0.18
N ARG A 7 -6.57 -9.74 0.68
CA ARG A 7 -6.49 -10.57 1.90
C ARG A 7 -6.68 -9.73 3.17
N GLY A 8 -6.51 -8.42 3.03
CA GLY A 8 -6.56 -7.42 4.09
C GLY A 8 -7.67 -6.40 3.93
N SER A 9 -7.55 -5.34 4.72
CA SER A 9 -8.41 -4.16 4.60
C SER A 9 -7.69 -3.14 3.73
N THR A 10 -7.68 -3.42 2.43
CA THR A 10 -7.10 -2.52 1.43
C THR A 10 -8.04 -1.32 1.22
N ILE A 11 -7.50 -0.11 1.31
CA ILE A 11 -8.20 1.10 0.86
C ILE A 11 -8.62 0.89 -0.59
N ASN A 12 -9.93 0.90 -0.83
CA ASN A 12 -10.49 0.81 -2.16
C ASN A 12 -11.01 2.21 -2.52
N PRO A 13 -10.42 2.89 -3.51
CA PRO A 13 -10.90 4.19 -3.98
C PRO A 13 -12.39 4.20 -4.34
N ALA A 14 -12.96 3.04 -4.70
CA ALA A 14 -14.36 2.88 -5.08
C ALA A 14 -15.30 2.34 -3.97
N LYS A 15 -14.83 2.03 -2.73
CA LYS A 15 -15.70 1.46 -1.67
C LYS A 15 -15.46 2.05 -0.26
N GLY A 16 -16.55 2.45 0.39
CA GLY A 16 -16.60 3.42 1.50
C GLY A 16 -15.95 3.09 2.85
N ARG A 17 -15.85 1.83 3.31
CA ARG A 17 -15.37 1.55 4.69
C ARG A 17 -13.88 1.87 4.91
N PHE A 18 -13.11 1.96 3.83
CA PHE A 18 -11.71 2.35 3.81
C PHE A 18 -11.45 3.22 2.57
N ALA A 19 -12.35 4.15 2.24
CA ALA A 19 -12.17 5.03 1.08
C ALA A 19 -11.23 6.19 1.42
N PRO A 20 -10.47 6.71 0.45
CA PRO A 20 -9.79 8.00 0.58
C PRO A 20 -10.80 9.09 0.96
N ARG A 21 -10.44 9.99 1.88
CA ARG A 21 -11.31 11.08 2.35
C ARG A 21 -11.43 12.22 1.34
N ASN A 22 -10.48 12.33 0.42
CA ASN A 22 -10.39 13.41 -0.55
C ASN A 22 -9.60 12.96 -1.80
N LEU A 23 -9.63 13.79 -2.84
CA LEU A 23 -8.94 13.53 -4.12
C LEU A 23 -7.42 13.32 -3.95
N ARG A 24 -6.78 14.05 -3.03
CA ARG A 24 -5.33 13.96 -2.82
C ARG A 24 -4.94 12.59 -2.27
N GLU A 25 -5.73 12.08 -1.33
CA GLU A 25 -5.56 10.72 -0.80
C GLU A 25 -5.83 9.65 -1.87
N GLN A 26 -6.85 9.84 -2.71
CA GLN A 26 -7.13 8.93 -3.81
C GLN A 26 -5.95 8.86 -4.77
N LEU A 27 -5.42 10.00 -5.21
CA LEU A 27 -4.26 10.08 -6.09
C LEU A 27 -3.01 9.46 -5.45
N ALA A 28 -2.81 9.65 -4.15
CA ALA A 28 -1.69 9.04 -3.44
C ALA A 28 -1.78 7.51 -3.47
N VAL A 29 -2.94 6.93 -3.20
CA VAL A 29 -3.14 5.47 -3.23
C VAL A 29 -3.01 4.91 -4.65
N GLU A 30 -3.59 5.58 -5.65
CA GLU A 30 -3.47 5.19 -7.07
C GLU A 30 -2.01 5.22 -7.55
N GLN A 31 -1.24 6.24 -7.17
CA GLN A 31 0.17 6.34 -7.49
C GLN A 31 1.00 5.23 -6.81
N ALA A 32 0.70 4.90 -5.55
CA ALA A 32 1.34 3.79 -4.85
C ALA A 32 1.02 2.42 -5.51
N MET A 33 -0.22 2.22 -5.95
CA MET A 33 -0.64 1.00 -6.67
C MET A 33 0.01 0.89 -8.05
N THR A 34 0.26 2.01 -8.72
CA THR A 34 0.85 2.04 -10.07
C THR A 34 2.36 1.82 -10.05
N ASN A 35 3.06 2.26 -9.02
CA ASN A 35 4.50 2.06 -8.85
C ASN A 35 4.86 1.58 -7.43
N PRO A 36 4.52 0.31 -7.08
CA PRO A 36 4.71 -0.23 -5.74
C PRO A 36 6.18 -0.56 -5.40
N THR A 37 7.11 -0.32 -6.33
CA THR A 37 8.55 -0.46 -6.11
C THR A 37 9.23 0.85 -5.73
N ALA A 38 8.54 2.00 -5.85
CA ALA A 38 9.09 3.31 -5.51
C ALA A 38 9.11 3.61 -4.01
N GLY A 39 8.44 2.78 -3.19
CA GLY A 39 8.46 2.91 -1.74
C GLY A 39 9.72 2.33 -1.09
N LYS A 40 9.98 2.74 0.15
CA LYS A 40 11.02 2.18 1.01
C LYS A 40 10.48 0.96 1.75
N ILE A 41 11.21 -0.15 1.71
CA ILE A 41 10.93 -1.31 2.58
C ILE A 41 11.25 -0.92 4.02
N LEU A 42 10.29 -1.12 4.93
CA LEU A 42 10.50 -0.90 6.36
C LEU A 42 11.25 -2.10 6.96
N PRO A 43 12.20 -1.87 7.89
CA PRO A 43 13.03 -2.92 8.47
C PRO A 43 12.27 -3.70 9.57
N LEU A 44 11.23 -4.42 9.17
CA LEU A 44 10.44 -5.27 10.06
C LEU A 44 10.14 -6.62 9.42
N LYS A 45 10.00 -7.64 10.25
CA LYS A 45 9.61 -8.99 9.82
C LYS A 45 8.08 -9.09 9.84
N MET A 46 7.49 -9.49 8.71
CA MET A 46 6.06 -9.75 8.64
C MET A 46 5.68 -10.98 9.49
N THR A 47 4.72 -10.80 10.40
CA THR A 47 4.22 -11.85 11.32
C THR A 47 2.77 -12.24 11.04
N ASP A 48 2.02 -11.46 10.26
CA ASP A 48 0.64 -11.77 9.89
C ASP A 48 0.60 -12.98 8.94
N PRO A 49 -0.16 -14.05 9.26
CA PRO A 49 -0.19 -15.28 8.47
C PRO A 49 -0.72 -15.09 7.04
N ARG A 50 -1.40 -13.98 6.74
CA ARG A 50 -1.86 -13.66 5.38
C ARG A 50 -0.74 -13.19 4.45
N TRP A 51 0.34 -12.68 5.03
CA TRP A 51 1.50 -12.12 4.33
C TRP A 51 2.80 -12.51 5.04
N PRO A 52 3.16 -13.81 5.06
CA PRO A 52 4.32 -14.28 5.82
C PRO A 52 5.65 -13.83 5.20
N ALA A 53 6.60 -13.44 6.04
CA ALA A 53 7.94 -13.03 5.60
C ALA A 53 8.68 -14.14 4.83
N ALA A 54 8.46 -15.40 5.19
CA ALA A 54 9.04 -16.56 4.51
C ALA A 54 8.66 -16.64 3.03
N ASP A 55 7.46 -16.16 2.68
CA ASP A 55 6.98 -16.11 1.30
C ASP A 55 7.46 -14.84 0.58
N GLY A 56 8.24 -13.98 1.24
CA GLY A 56 8.80 -12.76 0.67
C GLY A 56 7.94 -11.50 0.86
N TRP A 57 6.95 -11.54 1.74
CA TRP A 57 6.16 -10.34 2.05
C TRP A 57 6.95 -9.34 2.90
N VAL A 58 6.89 -8.08 2.51
CA VAL A 58 7.49 -6.94 3.21
C VAL A 58 6.49 -5.80 3.35
N LYS A 59 6.66 -4.98 4.39
CA LYS A 59 5.94 -3.71 4.54
C LYS A 59 6.69 -2.60 3.82
N VAL A 60 5.98 -1.84 3.00
CA VAL A 60 6.51 -0.74 2.20
C VAL A 60 5.85 0.56 2.62
N GLN A 61 6.66 1.62 2.69
CA GLN A 61 6.21 2.99 2.89
C GLN A 61 6.55 3.84 1.68
N GLN A 62 5.58 4.58 1.17
CA GLN A 62 5.79 5.56 0.10
C GLN A 62 5.23 6.91 0.52
N ILE A 63 6.04 7.95 0.37
CA ILE A 63 5.65 9.35 0.66
C ILE A 63 5.35 10.02 -0.68
N ILE A 64 4.12 10.46 -0.87
CA ILE A 64 3.61 10.96 -2.15
C ILE A 64 3.16 12.40 -1.98
N LYS A 65 3.45 13.25 -2.97
CA LYS A 65 3.08 14.68 -2.98
C LYS A 65 2.07 14.96 -4.10
N PRO A 66 0.78 14.62 -3.93
CA PRO A 66 -0.25 14.84 -4.95
C PRO A 66 -0.74 16.31 -4.93
N GLY A 67 0.19 17.26 -4.79
CA GLY A 67 -0.07 18.65 -4.42
C GLY A 67 -0.24 18.85 -2.90
N GLY A 68 0.28 19.97 -2.37
CA GLY A 68 0.20 20.32 -0.95
C GLY A 68 1.07 19.44 -0.03
N LYS A 69 0.58 19.19 1.20
CA LYS A 69 1.26 18.34 2.20
C LYS A 69 1.51 16.91 1.69
N PRO A 70 2.68 16.29 1.96
CA PRO A 70 2.91 14.89 1.63
C PRO A 70 1.90 13.96 2.31
N ILE A 71 1.58 12.85 1.65
CA ILE A 71 0.72 11.78 2.16
C ILE A 71 1.57 10.51 2.24
N THR A 72 1.55 9.85 3.39
CA THR A 72 2.25 8.57 3.58
C THR A 72 1.29 7.43 3.29
N VAL A 73 1.69 6.54 2.38
CA VAL A 73 0.95 5.32 2.06
C VAL A 73 1.78 4.12 2.51
N HIS A 74 1.20 3.28 3.34
CA HIS A 74 1.74 1.96 3.67
C HIS A 74 1.02 0.89 2.84
N TYR A 75 1.75 -0.13 2.41
CA TYR A 75 1.18 -1.30 1.74
C TYR A 75 2.12 -2.50 1.92
N LEU A 76 1.63 -3.67 1.56
CA LEU A 76 2.41 -4.90 1.55
C LEU A 76 2.79 -5.27 0.12
N ARG A 77 4.03 -5.73 -0.05
CA ARG A 77 4.54 -6.22 -1.33
C ARG A 77 5.22 -7.55 -1.13
N ASN A 78 4.98 -8.50 -2.01
CA ASN A 78 5.75 -9.73 -2.11
C ASN A 78 6.94 -9.50 -3.04
N THR A 79 8.17 -9.63 -2.55
CA THR A 79 9.38 -9.38 -3.33
C THR A 79 9.70 -10.49 -4.33
N LYS A 80 9.13 -11.70 -4.15
CA LYS A 80 9.30 -12.84 -5.04
C LYS A 80 8.32 -12.79 -6.22
N THR A 81 7.06 -12.49 -5.95
CA THR A 81 5.98 -12.54 -6.97
C THR A 81 5.57 -11.18 -7.52
N GLY A 82 5.97 -10.09 -6.87
CA GLY A 82 5.52 -8.74 -7.19
C GLY A 82 4.08 -8.43 -6.74
N ALA A 83 3.38 -9.38 -6.10
CA ALA A 83 2.03 -9.16 -5.59
C ALA A 83 1.98 -8.02 -4.55
N ILE A 84 0.85 -7.34 -4.48
CA ILE A 84 0.62 -6.21 -3.58
C ILE A 84 -0.67 -6.39 -2.78
N ASP A 85 -0.77 -5.79 -1.59
CA ASP A 85 -1.98 -5.82 -0.77
C ASP A 85 -1.99 -4.76 0.34
N ASP A 86 -3.11 -4.65 1.06
CA ASP A 86 -3.29 -3.90 2.33
C ASP A 86 -2.84 -2.43 2.30
N PHE A 87 -3.23 -1.70 1.25
CA PHE A 87 -2.94 -0.25 1.13
C PHE A 87 -3.66 0.55 2.22
N LYS A 88 -2.93 1.44 2.89
CA LYS A 88 -3.40 2.29 3.99
C LYS A 88 -2.74 3.66 3.93
N ILE A 89 -3.50 4.69 4.22
CA ILE A 89 -2.97 6.03 4.47
C ILE A 89 -2.58 6.12 5.93
N VAL A 90 -1.41 6.68 6.20
CA VAL A 90 -0.89 6.93 7.53
C VAL A 90 -0.74 8.44 7.65
N ASP A 91 -1.54 9.05 8.53
CA ASP A 91 -1.47 10.47 8.88
C ASP A 91 -0.26 10.74 9.80
#